data_AF-A0A5D2AXU7-F1
#
_entry.id   AF-A0A5D2AXU7-F1
#
_cell.length_a   1.000
_cell.length_b   1.000
_cell.length_c   1.000
_cell.angle_alpha   90.00
_cell.angle_beta   90.00
_cell.angle_gamma   90.00
#
_symmetry.space_group_name_H-M   'P 1'
#
loop_
_entity.id
_entity.type
_entity.pdbx_description
1 polymer ?
#
loop_
_entity_poly.entity_id
_entity_poly.type
_entity_poly.pdbx_seq_one_letter_code
_entity_poly.pdbx_strand_id
1 'polypeptide(L)'
;MPNFYRNLVYLHWIIFCCSFVLVFGFANSVYFHKSNFDLNDKQILYQGDAEAKPSGVIEFNNLDHRYRVGWATYADKVPLWNSKTGELSDFSTRFAFTITMSNASSYGHGFAFFLAPVGSEIPPNSAGALLGLFNTTDNVSALGQAVLVEFDTYKNSWDPVGVNNHVGININSLTSANYTSWNASFHKGDTADVLISYNATTKNFRASWTYQTTNNPQETSSLSYHTDLTKVLPEWVMVGFSGSIGLAKEQHILQSWEFNSTLVRRETKGSTARKTTIVISVVVPVVGFMVVTVITFIMFRKRKRKTEETTNLTTSMDEDLGRGAGPRRFSYLELVYATNNFSEQRKLGEGGFGTVYRGYLPDLDLLVAVKRISKGSKQGKKEYVTEVKTISQLRHRNLVQLIGWCHDQREFLLIYEFMPNGSLDSHLFGKRAPLFMEILNKNSKENAFGLLVTRLKCVHQTYLI
;
A
#
# COMPACT_ATOMS: atom_id res chain seq x y z
N MET A 1 32.31 -7.30 5.70
CA MET A 1 30.85 -7.08 5.75
C MET A 1 30.36 -5.73 6.36
N PRO A 2 31.04 -4.55 6.28
CA PRO A 2 30.49 -3.32 6.92
C PRO A 2 29.55 -2.48 6.03
N ASN A 3 29.71 -2.53 4.70
CA ASN A 3 29.06 -1.55 3.79
C ASN A 3 27.55 -1.77 3.58
N PHE A 4 27.05 -3.00 3.75
CA PHE A 4 25.64 -3.31 3.55
C PHE A 4 24.73 -2.65 4.61
N TYR A 5 25.18 -2.63 5.87
CA TYR A 5 24.41 -2.07 6.98
C TYR A 5 24.31 -0.53 6.92
N ARG A 6 25.34 0.14 6.39
CA ARG A 6 25.35 1.60 6.25
C ARG A 6 24.31 2.08 5.23
N ASN A 7 24.20 1.38 4.10
CA ASN A 7 23.25 1.74 3.04
C ASN A 7 21.78 1.52 3.45
N LEU A 8 21.51 0.53 4.30
CA LEU A 8 20.17 0.27 4.82
C LEU A 8 19.67 1.41 5.73
N VAL A 9 20.56 1.99 6.54
CA VAL A 9 20.22 3.13 7.41
C VAL A 9 19.88 4.37 6.58
N TYR A 10 20.64 4.67 5.52
CA TYR A 10 20.34 5.81 4.64
C TYR A 10 18.99 5.67 3.91
N LEU A 11 18.65 4.46 3.46
CA LEU A 11 17.37 4.20 2.81
C LEU A 11 16.19 4.43 3.78
N HIS A 12 16.33 4.03 5.05
CA HIS A 12 15.32 4.28 6.08
C HIS A 12 15.13 5.79 6.37
N TRP A 13 16.21 6.57 6.38
CA TRP A 13 16.13 8.03 6.55
C TRP A 13 15.42 8.72 5.38
N ILE A 14 15.66 8.28 4.14
CA ILE A 14 14.99 8.82 2.95
C ILE A 14 13.49 8.55 3.00
N ILE A 15 13.07 7.33 3.32
CA ILE A 15 11.65 6.95 3.43
C ILE A 15 10.95 7.77 4.53
N PHE A 16 11.62 7.99 5.67
CA PHE A 16 11.11 8.82 6.76
C PHE A 16 10.91 10.28 6.33
N CYS A 17 11.87 10.89 5.63
CA CYS A 17 11.75 12.25 5.12
C CYS A 17 10.66 12.39 4.02
N CYS A 18 10.50 11.40 3.14
CA CYS A 18 9.46 11.44 2.11
C CYS A 18 8.04 11.35 2.67
N SER A 19 7.85 10.74 3.84
CA SER A 19 6.51 10.62 4.48
C SER A 19 5.93 11.94 5.00
N PHE A 20 6.76 12.97 5.21
CA PHE A 20 6.32 14.30 5.67
C PHE A 20 5.81 15.22 4.55
N VAL A 21 6.03 14.89 3.27
CA VAL A 21 5.72 15.79 2.14
C VAL A 21 4.26 15.69 1.67
N LEU A 22 3.47 14.70 2.11
CA LEU A 22 2.13 14.42 1.56
C LEU A 22 0.94 15.10 2.28
N VAL A 23 1.15 16.13 3.11
CA VAL A 23 0.06 16.78 3.89
C VAL A 23 -0.28 18.21 3.42
N PHE A 24 -0.02 18.53 2.15
CA PHE A 24 -0.54 19.76 1.56
C PHE A 24 -1.89 19.46 0.90
N GLY A 25 -2.98 19.90 1.56
CA GLY A 25 -4.29 19.91 0.93
C GLY A 25 -4.29 20.90 -0.23
N PHE A 26 -4.66 20.43 -1.42
CA PHE A 26 -4.86 21.29 -2.58
C PHE A 26 -5.98 22.29 -2.29
N ALA A 27 -5.77 23.53 -2.69
CA ALA A 27 -6.73 24.61 -2.60
C ALA A 27 -7.10 24.94 -4.05
N ASN A 28 -8.33 24.64 -4.47
CA ASN A 28 -8.74 24.83 -5.85
C ASN A 28 -9.92 25.80 -5.92
N SER A 29 -9.76 26.86 -6.72
CA SER A 29 -10.88 27.55 -7.35
C SER A 29 -11.52 26.62 -8.40
N VAL A 30 -12.81 26.79 -8.70
CA VAL A 30 -13.46 25.97 -9.73
C VAL A 30 -13.40 26.69 -11.06
N TYR A 31 -12.76 26.04 -12.05
CA TYR A 31 -12.76 26.43 -13.45
C TYR A 31 -12.95 25.20 -14.33
N PHE A 32 -13.86 25.28 -15.29
CA PHE A 32 -13.94 24.31 -16.39
C PHE A 32 -14.49 24.98 -17.64
N HIS A 33 -14.15 24.40 -18.80
CA HIS A 33 -14.65 24.82 -20.10
C HIS A 33 -14.97 23.56 -20.92
N LYS A 34 -16.22 23.46 -21.39
CA LYS A 34 -16.75 22.38 -22.21
C LYS A 34 -17.28 22.97 -23.51
N SER A 35 -16.54 22.74 -24.60
CA SER A 35 -16.98 23.03 -25.97
C SER A 35 -17.67 21.83 -26.64
N ASN A 36 -17.64 20.67 -25.98
CA ASN A 36 -18.26 19.42 -26.41
C ASN A 36 -18.53 18.56 -25.17
N PHE A 37 -19.68 17.88 -25.12
CA PHE A 37 -20.08 16.99 -24.04
C PHE A 37 -19.94 15.51 -24.45
N ASP A 38 -18.95 14.82 -23.87
CA ASP A 38 -18.69 13.39 -24.08
C ASP A 38 -19.53 12.54 -23.10
N LEU A 39 -20.10 11.43 -23.59
CA LEU A 39 -20.81 10.43 -22.79
C LEU A 39 -19.96 9.84 -21.65
N ASN A 40 -18.62 9.83 -21.79
CA ASN A 40 -17.71 9.34 -20.76
C ASN A 40 -17.24 10.43 -19.79
N ASP A 41 -17.64 11.69 -20.00
CA ASP A 41 -17.24 12.80 -19.14
C ASP A 41 -17.97 12.75 -17.80
N LYS A 42 -17.22 12.50 -16.74
CA LYS A 42 -17.75 12.44 -15.38
C LYS A 42 -17.85 13.80 -14.69
N GLN A 43 -17.43 14.88 -15.35
CA GLN A 43 -17.52 16.23 -14.78
C GLN A 43 -18.93 16.81 -14.86
N ILE A 44 -19.77 16.29 -15.76
CA ILE A 44 -21.18 16.67 -15.87
C ILE A 44 -22.04 15.48 -15.46
N LEU A 45 -23.02 15.72 -14.60
CA LEU A 45 -24.02 14.76 -14.18
C LEU A 45 -25.34 15.08 -14.88
N TYR A 46 -26.03 14.02 -15.26
CA TYR A 46 -27.30 14.09 -15.99
C TYR A 46 -28.41 13.49 -15.13
N GLN A 47 -29.54 14.18 -15.00
CA GLN A 47 -30.73 13.69 -14.31
C GLN A 47 -31.98 13.93 -15.16
N GLY A 48 -33.03 13.17 -14.89
CA GLY A 48 -34.26 13.22 -15.67
C GLY A 48 -33.99 12.79 -17.12
N ASP A 49 -34.46 13.61 -18.06
CA ASP A 49 -34.31 13.38 -19.51
C ASP A 49 -33.02 13.95 -20.10
N ALA A 50 -32.21 14.63 -19.29
CA ALA A 50 -30.99 15.23 -19.81
C ALA A 50 -30.01 14.14 -20.26
N GLU A 51 -29.44 14.30 -21.45
CA GLU A 51 -28.52 13.33 -22.04
C GLU A 51 -27.50 14.04 -22.95
N ALA A 52 -26.24 13.65 -22.86
CA ALA A 52 -25.23 14.02 -23.86
C ALA A 52 -25.46 13.24 -25.16
N LYS A 53 -25.50 13.93 -26.29
CA LYS A 53 -25.64 13.31 -27.61
C LYS A 53 -24.27 13.12 -28.28
N PRO A 54 -24.12 12.15 -29.20
CA PRO A 54 -22.88 11.94 -29.95
C PRO A 54 -22.40 13.16 -30.75
N SER A 55 -23.29 14.11 -31.05
CA SER A 55 -22.96 15.40 -31.66
C SER A 55 -22.22 16.37 -30.72
N GLY A 56 -22.05 16.01 -29.45
CA GLY A 56 -21.33 16.81 -28.46
C GLY A 56 -22.17 17.88 -27.76
N VAL A 57 -23.50 17.76 -27.80
CA VAL A 57 -24.45 18.67 -27.14
C VAL A 57 -25.20 17.94 -26.02
N ILE A 58 -25.83 18.68 -25.11
CA ILE A 58 -26.77 18.12 -24.14
C ILE A 58 -28.18 18.46 -24.58
N GLU A 59 -29.04 17.45 -24.71
CA GLU A 59 -30.48 17.64 -24.86
C GLU A 59 -31.16 17.41 -23.51
N PHE A 60 -32.06 18.30 -23.11
CA PHE A 60 -32.67 18.24 -21.76
C PHE A 60 -34.01 17.52 -21.71
N ASN A 61 -34.62 17.22 -22.85
CA ASN A 61 -35.97 16.68 -22.89
C ASN A 61 -36.17 15.69 -24.04
N ASN A 62 -36.95 14.64 -23.79
CA ASN A 62 -37.41 13.74 -24.83
C ASN A 62 -38.79 14.18 -25.36
N LEU A 63 -38.81 14.59 -26.62
CA LEU A 63 -40.00 15.11 -27.29
C LEU A 63 -41.06 14.04 -27.62
N ASP A 64 -40.81 12.75 -27.39
CA ASP A 64 -41.82 11.70 -27.53
C ASP A 64 -42.89 11.81 -26.42
N HIS A 65 -42.49 12.29 -25.25
CA HIS A 65 -43.35 12.40 -24.07
C HIS A 65 -43.73 13.86 -23.77
N ARG A 66 -44.68 14.03 -22.85
CA ARG A 66 -45.07 15.34 -22.30
C ARG A 66 -44.65 15.39 -20.84
N TYR A 67 -44.55 16.61 -20.28
CA TYR A 67 -44.21 16.81 -18.87
C TYR A 67 -42.87 16.16 -18.49
N ARG A 68 -41.81 16.54 -19.19
CA ARG A 68 -40.45 16.03 -18.96
C ARG A 68 -39.56 17.13 -18.42
N VAL A 69 -38.58 16.71 -17.62
CA VAL A 69 -37.57 17.56 -17.01
C VAL A 69 -36.23 16.88 -17.22
N GLY A 70 -35.21 17.65 -17.55
CA GLY A 70 -33.82 17.20 -17.51
C GLY A 70 -32.97 18.21 -16.77
N TRP A 71 -31.98 17.72 -16.02
CA TRP A 71 -30.94 18.54 -15.43
C TRP A 71 -29.56 18.10 -15.91
N ALA A 72 -28.69 19.07 -16.18
CA ALA A 72 -27.27 18.85 -16.38
C ALA A 72 -26.49 19.70 -15.37
N THR A 73 -25.72 19.06 -14.49
CA THR A 73 -25.08 19.74 -13.36
C THR A 73 -23.59 19.43 -13.29
N TYR A 74 -22.79 20.36 -12.81
CA TYR A 74 -21.39 20.08 -12.53
C TYR A 74 -21.29 19.05 -11.40
N ALA A 75 -20.41 18.05 -11.57
CA ALA A 75 -20.35 16.89 -10.69
C ALA A 75 -19.81 17.20 -9.29
N ASP A 76 -18.87 18.14 -9.21
CA ASP A 76 -18.31 18.59 -7.94
C ASP A 76 -19.08 19.80 -7.39
N LYS A 77 -18.96 20.02 -6.09
CA LYS A 77 -19.53 21.18 -5.40
C LYS A 77 -18.68 22.44 -5.65
N VAL A 78 -19.35 23.58 -5.78
CA VAL A 78 -18.72 24.90 -5.95
C VAL A 78 -18.72 25.64 -4.61
N PRO A 79 -17.55 26.10 -4.10
CA PRO A 79 -17.50 26.95 -2.92
C PRO A 79 -17.98 28.35 -3.29
N LEU A 80 -19.15 28.75 -2.79
CA LEU A 80 -19.72 30.05 -3.08
C LEU A 80 -19.26 31.11 -2.08
N TRP A 81 -19.24 30.79 -0.79
CA TRP A 81 -18.77 31.69 0.27
C TRP A 81 -18.22 30.92 1.46
N ASN A 82 -17.52 31.63 2.35
CA ASN A 82 -16.89 31.08 3.53
C ASN A 82 -17.41 31.75 4.80
N SER A 83 -18.11 31.00 5.63
CA SER A 83 -18.69 31.51 6.88
C SER A 83 -17.67 31.99 7.91
N LYS A 84 -16.42 31.52 7.83
CA LYS A 84 -15.36 31.91 8.78
C LYS A 84 -14.69 33.23 8.42
N THR A 85 -14.51 33.50 7.13
CA THR A 85 -13.83 34.71 6.64
C THR A 85 -14.81 35.78 6.17
N GLY A 86 -16.08 35.42 5.93
CA GLY A 86 -17.06 36.29 5.27
C GLY A 86 -16.79 36.50 3.78
N GLU A 87 -15.79 35.80 3.23
CA GLU A 87 -15.39 35.91 1.82
C GLU A 87 -16.45 35.26 0.93
N LEU A 88 -16.83 35.96 -0.14
CA LEU A 88 -17.83 35.55 -1.12
C LEU A 88 -17.17 35.51 -2.49
N SER A 89 -17.42 34.46 -3.25
CA SER A 89 -16.84 34.25 -4.57
C SER A 89 -17.42 35.23 -5.59
N ASP A 90 -16.57 35.83 -6.39
CA ASP A 90 -16.96 36.24 -7.74
C ASP A 90 -17.10 34.99 -8.59
N PHE A 91 -18.05 35.00 -9.53
CA PHE A 91 -18.14 33.94 -10.52
C PHE A 91 -18.63 34.46 -11.86
N SER A 92 -18.29 33.74 -12.92
CA SER A 92 -18.88 33.93 -14.23
C SER A 92 -19.12 32.59 -14.90
N THR A 93 -20.21 32.49 -15.64
CA THR A 93 -20.48 31.36 -16.52
C THR A 93 -20.86 31.85 -17.90
N ARG A 94 -20.32 31.19 -18.91
CA ARG A 94 -20.62 31.44 -20.31
C ARG A 94 -21.14 30.15 -20.92
N PHE A 95 -22.22 30.21 -21.66
CA PHE A 95 -22.77 29.03 -22.31
C PHE A 95 -23.50 29.41 -23.59
N ALA A 96 -23.58 28.45 -24.50
CA ALA A 96 -24.34 28.55 -25.74
C ALA A 96 -25.49 27.56 -25.72
N PHE A 97 -26.71 28.00 -25.98
CA PHE A 97 -27.88 27.13 -26.03
C PHE A 97 -28.81 27.49 -27.19
N THR A 98 -29.69 26.56 -27.54
CA THR A 98 -30.72 26.76 -28.56
C THR A 98 -32.05 26.21 -28.06
N ILE A 99 -33.14 26.89 -28.41
CA ILE A 99 -34.49 26.36 -28.25
C ILE A 99 -35.11 26.16 -29.63
N THR A 100 -35.47 24.92 -29.95
CA THR A 100 -36.15 24.57 -31.20
C THR A 100 -37.56 24.08 -30.93
N MET A 101 -38.43 24.15 -31.94
CA MET A 101 -39.81 23.70 -31.83
C MET A 101 -40.09 22.71 -32.95
N SER A 102 -40.54 21.51 -32.57
CA SER A 102 -41.00 20.47 -33.50
C SER A 102 -42.53 20.46 -33.55
N ASN A 103 -43.09 20.88 -34.70
CA ASN A 103 -44.51 20.70 -35.09
C ASN A 103 -45.61 21.25 -34.15
N ALA A 104 -45.29 21.98 -33.09
CA ALA A 104 -46.27 22.59 -32.19
C ALA A 104 -46.71 24.00 -32.66
N SER A 105 -47.90 24.42 -32.27
CA SER A 105 -48.43 25.78 -32.50
C SER A 105 -48.14 26.76 -31.36
N SER A 106 -47.51 26.29 -30.27
CA SER A 106 -47.18 27.06 -29.07
C SER A 106 -45.86 26.61 -28.44
N TYR A 107 -45.15 27.54 -27.81
CA TYR A 107 -43.93 27.30 -27.03
C TYR A 107 -44.25 26.78 -25.62
N GLY A 108 -43.26 26.20 -24.94
CA GLY A 108 -43.31 25.97 -23.50
C GLY A 108 -42.39 24.85 -23.00
N HIS A 109 -41.73 25.00 -21.84
CA HIS A 109 -41.89 26.06 -20.83
C HIS A 109 -40.60 26.84 -20.50
N GLY A 110 -39.47 26.48 -21.10
CA GLY A 110 -38.24 27.24 -20.94
C GLY A 110 -37.05 26.45 -20.39
N PHE A 111 -35.97 27.20 -20.26
CA PHE A 111 -34.63 26.73 -19.92
C PHE A 111 -34.04 27.64 -18.84
N ALA A 112 -33.31 27.10 -17.88
CA ALA A 112 -32.74 27.89 -16.79
C ALA A 112 -31.33 27.45 -16.41
N PHE A 113 -30.46 28.42 -16.13
CA PHE A 113 -29.25 28.20 -15.34
C PHE A 113 -29.57 28.40 -13.87
N PHE A 114 -29.06 27.56 -12.98
CA PHE A 114 -29.34 27.65 -11.55
C PHE A 114 -28.13 27.39 -10.64
N LEU A 115 -28.18 27.98 -9.45
CA LEU A 115 -27.40 27.63 -8.27
C LEU A 115 -28.34 27.14 -7.17
N ALA A 116 -28.03 26.00 -6.56
CA ALA A 116 -28.84 25.38 -5.51
C ALA A 116 -27.97 24.65 -4.46
N PRO A 117 -28.50 24.27 -3.29
CA PRO A 117 -27.82 23.42 -2.34
C PRO A 117 -27.27 22.14 -2.96
N VAL A 118 -26.07 21.74 -2.56
CA VAL A 118 -25.46 20.46 -2.98
C VAL A 118 -26.36 19.29 -2.58
N GLY A 119 -26.58 18.37 -3.51
CA GLY A 119 -27.44 17.21 -3.30
C GLY A 119 -28.93 17.49 -3.51
N SER A 120 -29.28 18.66 -4.04
CA SER A 120 -30.64 18.90 -4.51
C SER A 120 -31.00 17.94 -5.65
N GLU A 121 -32.24 17.49 -5.68
CA GLU A 121 -32.80 16.60 -6.69
C GLU A 121 -33.96 17.29 -7.41
N ILE A 122 -34.29 16.81 -8.62
CA ILE A 122 -35.47 17.28 -9.36
C ILE A 122 -36.72 17.07 -8.49
N PRO A 123 -37.46 18.13 -8.12
CA PRO A 123 -38.65 17.95 -7.30
C PRO A 123 -39.71 17.12 -8.02
N PRO A 124 -40.54 16.35 -7.28
CA PRO A 124 -41.67 15.66 -7.89
C PRO A 124 -42.66 16.68 -8.49
N ASN A 125 -43.33 16.30 -9.58
CA ASN A 125 -44.33 17.14 -10.26
C ASN A 125 -43.81 18.54 -10.65
N SER A 126 -42.55 18.63 -11.09
CA SER A 126 -41.85 19.89 -11.42
C SER A 126 -41.79 20.22 -12.91
N ALA A 127 -42.46 19.44 -13.76
CA ALA A 127 -42.43 19.64 -15.20
C ALA A 127 -43.25 20.87 -15.66
N GLY A 128 -43.05 21.25 -16.92
CA GLY A 128 -43.62 22.45 -17.51
C GLY A 128 -43.12 23.72 -16.82
N ALA A 129 -44.06 24.60 -16.47
CA ALA A 129 -43.83 25.94 -15.96
C ALA A 129 -43.06 26.03 -14.62
N LEU A 130 -42.87 24.90 -13.94
CA LEU A 130 -42.06 24.83 -12.72
C LEU A 130 -40.57 24.62 -13.01
N LEU A 131 -40.19 24.61 -14.29
CA LEU A 131 -38.82 24.54 -14.81
C LEU A 131 -37.98 23.38 -14.26
N GLY A 132 -38.58 22.33 -13.73
CA GLY A 132 -37.84 21.26 -13.06
C GLY A 132 -37.18 21.67 -11.74
N LEU A 133 -37.48 22.87 -11.20
CA LEU A 133 -36.83 23.48 -10.04
C LEU A 133 -37.80 23.73 -8.88
N PHE A 134 -39.11 23.73 -9.15
CA PHE A 134 -40.18 23.97 -8.18
C PHE A 134 -41.20 22.83 -8.19
N ASN A 135 -42.07 22.75 -7.18
CA ASN A 135 -43.09 21.71 -7.03
C ASN A 135 -44.46 22.38 -6.89
N THR A 136 -45.50 21.74 -7.41
CA THR A 136 -46.91 22.13 -7.29
C THR A 136 -47.46 22.04 -5.87
N THR A 137 -46.86 21.21 -5.00
CA THR A 137 -47.47 20.84 -3.71
C THR A 137 -47.28 21.92 -2.63
N ASP A 138 -46.18 22.67 -2.71
CA ASP A 138 -45.86 23.74 -1.76
C ASP A 138 -45.63 25.03 -2.55
N ASN A 139 -46.49 26.03 -2.34
CA ASN A 139 -46.31 27.41 -2.84
C ASN A 139 -45.06 28.12 -2.26
N VAL A 140 -44.13 27.35 -1.69
CA VAL A 140 -42.85 27.74 -1.11
C VAL A 140 -41.81 26.69 -1.53
N SER A 141 -41.10 27.01 -2.62
CA SER A 141 -39.70 26.63 -2.87
C SER A 141 -39.36 25.13 -2.76
N ALA A 142 -39.50 24.35 -3.83
CA ALA A 142 -39.10 22.93 -3.80
C ALA A 142 -37.58 22.66 -3.76
N LEU A 143 -36.77 23.70 -3.93
CA LEU A 143 -35.34 23.70 -3.57
C LEU A 143 -35.05 24.40 -2.25
N GLY A 144 -36.02 25.12 -1.67
CA GLY A 144 -35.88 26.02 -0.51
C GLY A 144 -35.04 27.26 -0.82
N GLN A 145 -33.85 27.05 -1.36
CA GLN A 145 -32.81 28.02 -1.67
C GLN A 145 -32.34 27.82 -3.10
N ALA A 146 -32.69 28.72 -4.01
CA ALA A 146 -32.24 28.66 -5.40
C ALA A 146 -32.13 30.06 -5.99
N VAL A 147 -31.08 30.27 -6.78
CA VAL A 147 -30.94 31.45 -7.63
C VAL A 147 -30.84 30.98 -9.06
N LEU A 148 -31.68 31.50 -9.94
CA LEU A 148 -31.71 31.08 -11.33
C LEU A 148 -31.83 32.26 -12.29
N VAL A 149 -31.39 32.02 -13.52
CA VAL A 149 -31.69 32.85 -14.69
C VAL A 149 -32.53 32.01 -15.63
N GLU A 150 -33.79 32.38 -15.80
CA GLU A 150 -34.74 31.69 -16.67
C GLU A 150 -34.84 32.35 -18.04
N PHE A 151 -35.00 31.53 -19.07
CA PHE A 151 -35.42 31.89 -20.41
C PHE A 151 -36.81 31.28 -20.61
N ASP A 152 -37.83 32.06 -20.29
CA ASP A 152 -39.23 31.62 -20.23
C ASP A 152 -39.93 31.82 -21.57
N THR A 153 -40.36 30.70 -22.16
CA THR A 153 -40.99 30.63 -23.47
C THR A 153 -42.51 30.57 -23.38
N TYR A 154 -43.11 30.58 -22.19
CA TYR A 154 -44.54 30.41 -22.00
C TYR A 154 -45.11 31.23 -20.85
N LYS A 155 -46.07 32.11 -21.17
CA LYS A 155 -46.75 32.93 -20.16
C LYS A 155 -47.63 32.12 -19.21
N ASN A 156 -47.32 32.19 -17.93
CA ASN A 156 -48.07 31.68 -16.79
C ASN A 156 -48.71 32.79 -15.95
N SER A 157 -49.52 32.41 -14.95
CA SER A 157 -50.27 33.36 -14.13
C SER A 157 -49.43 34.12 -13.10
N TRP A 158 -48.24 33.63 -12.77
CA TRP A 158 -47.29 34.25 -11.85
C TRP A 158 -46.23 35.10 -12.56
N ASP A 159 -46.28 35.14 -13.89
CA ASP A 159 -45.33 35.89 -14.70
C ASP A 159 -45.62 37.38 -14.66
N PRO A 160 -44.61 38.22 -14.95
CA PRO A 160 -44.80 39.64 -14.87
C PRO A 160 -45.86 40.17 -15.85
N VAL A 161 -46.63 41.15 -15.37
CA VAL A 161 -47.67 41.78 -16.17
C VAL A 161 -47.04 42.58 -17.31
N GLY A 162 -47.59 42.45 -18.51
CA GLY A 162 -47.17 43.22 -19.70
C GLY A 162 -46.09 42.54 -20.56
N VAL A 163 -45.56 41.39 -20.15
CA VAL A 163 -44.67 40.56 -20.99
C VAL A 163 -45.34 39.22 -21.34
N ASN A 164 -44.84 38.56 -22.39
CA ASN A 164 -45.32 37.24 -22.82
C ASN A 164 -44.24 36.17 -22.65
N ASN A 165 -43.13 36.32 -23.38
CA ASN A 165 -41.90 35.58 -23.09
C ASN A 165 -40.93 36.56 -22.43
N HIS A 166 -40.11 36.07 -21.50
CA HIS A 166 -39.19 36.91 -20.74
C HIS A 166 -37.93 36.15 -20.37
N VAL A 167 -36.89 36.92 -20.07
CA VAL A 167 -35.73 36.43 -19.32
C VAL A 167 -35.80 37.01 -17.92
N GLY A 168 -35.66 36.17 -16.90
CA GLY A 168 -35.83 36.53 -15.50
C GLY A 168 -34.62 36.16 -14.64
N ILE A 169 -34.35 36.95 -13.60
CA ILE A 169 -33.53 36.55 -12.45
C ILE A 169 -34.49 36.21 -11.32
N ASN A 170 -34.43 35.00 -10.78
CA ASN A 170 -35.35 34.56 -9.74
C ASN A 170 -34.57 34.16 -8.49
N ILE A 171 -35.10 34.54 -7.33
CA ILE A 171 -34.49 34.35 -6.02
C ILE A 171 -35.50 33.61 -5.14
N ASN A 172 -35.27 32.33 -4.89
CA ASN A 172 -36.12 31.43 -4.09
C ASN A 172 -37.59 31.35 -4.52
N SER A 173 -37.93 31.80 -5.73
CA SER A 173 -39.30 31.97 -6.23
C SER A 173 -39.39 31.67 -7.73
N LEU A 174 -40.58 31.31 -8.20
CA LEU A 174 -40.93 31.25 -9.63
C LEU A 174 -41.16 32.63 -10.24
N THR A 175 -41.57 33.61 -9.45
CA THR A 175 -41.69 34.98 -9.96
C THR A 175 -40.32 35.64 -9.99
N SER A 176 -39.93 36.15 -11.15
CA SER A 176 -38.64 36.81 -11.33
C SER A 176 -38.56 38.10 -10.50
N ALA A 177 -37.46 38.28 -9.79
CA ALA A 177 -37.16 39.48 -9.02
C ALA A 177 -36.78 40.68 -9.91
N ASN A 178 -36.23 40.39 -11.09
CA ASN A 178 -36.08 41.33 -12.18
C ASN A 178 -36.22 40.57 -13.51
N TYR A 179 -36.73 41.22 -14.54
CA TYR A 179 -37.03 40.59 -15.83
C TYR A 179 -36.96 41.59 -16.98
N THR A 180 -36.87 41.07 -18.21
CA THR A 180 -37.06 41.84 -19.43
C THR A 180 -37.89 41.04 -20.43
N SER A 181 -38.66 41.72 -21.28
CA SER A 181 -39.32 41.08 -22.41
C SER A 181 -38.28 40.41 -23.29
N TRP A 182 -38.64 39.23 -23.79
CA TRP A 182 -37.83 38.43 -24.69
C TRP A 182 -38.71 37.86 -25.80
N ASN A 183 -38.21 37.71 -27.02
CA ASN A 183 -38.99 37.13 -28.12
C ASN A 183 -38.44 35.75 -28.53
N ALA A 184 -38.78 34.73 -27.74
CA ALA A 184 -38.38 33.34 -27.99
C ALA A 184 -38.71 32.84 -29.41
N SER A 185 -39.84 33.28 -29.96
CA SER A 185 -40.29 32.90 -31.30
C SER A 185 -39.42 33.48 -32.41
N PHE A 186 -39.00 34.73 -32.27
CA PHE A 186 -38.12 35.40 -33.24
C PHE A 186 -36.74 34.75 -33.29
N HIS A 187 -36.24 34.29 -32.14
CA HIS A 187 -34.94 33.65 -31.98
C HIS A 187 -34.96 32.11 -32.13
N LYS A 188 -36.04 31.55 -32.69
CA LYS A 188 -36.23 30.10 -32.80
C LYS A 188 -35.06 29.44 -33.54
N GLY A 189 -34.45 28.46 -32.89
CA GLY A 189 -33.36 27.69 -33.47
C GLY A 189 -32.06 28.46 -33.65
N ASP A 190 -32.01 29.72 -33.26
CA ASP A 190 -30.78 30.49 -33.22
C ASP A 190 -30.02 30.18 -31.93
N THR A 191 -28.69 30.19 -32.02
CA THR A 191 -27.84 29.96 -30.85
C THR A 191 -27.73 31.24 -30.05
N ALA A 192 -28.14 31.16 -28.77
CA ALA A 192 -27.96 32.19 -27.78
C ALA A 192 -26.64 32.00 -27.04
N ASP A 193 -25.75 32.98 -27.13
CA ASP A 193 -24.53 33.08 -26.35
C ASP A 193 -24.78 33.89 -25.08
N VAL A 194 -24.78 33.22 -23.92
CA VAL A 194 -25.12 33.82 -22.62
C VAL A 194 -23.88 34.00 -21.76
N LEU A 195 -23.80 35.14 -21.08
CA LEU A 195 -22.86 35.42 -19.99
C LEU A 195 -23.64 35.79 -18.74
N ILE A 196 -23.46 35.00 -17.69
CA ILE A 196 -23.93 35.31 -16.34
C ILE A 196 -22.70 35.60 -15.47
N SER A 197 -22.75 36.65 -14.68
CA SER A 197 -21.69 37.00 -13.74
C SER A 197 -22.23 37.51 -12.42
N TYR A 198 -21.47 37.26 -11.36
CA TYR A 198 -21.72 37.79 -10.04
C TYR A 198 -20.47 38.49 -9.52
N ASN A 199 -20.63 39.76 -9.15
CA ASN A 199 -19.59 40.54 -8.50
C ASN A 199 -19.83 40.56 -6.99
N ALA A 200 -18.93 39.92 -6.23
CA ALA A 200 -19.08 39.74 -4.79
C ALA A 200 -18.94 41.04 -4.00
N THR A 201 -18.24 42.04 -4.55
CA THR A 201 -18.04 43.36 -3.94
C THR A 201 -19.30 44.21 -4.06
N THR A 202 -19.86 44.30 -5.27
CA THR A 202 -21.06 45.12 -5.52
C THR A 202 -22.37 44.38 -5.26
N LYS A 203 -22.31 43.06 -5.01
CA LYS A 203 -23.48 42.17 -4.88
C LYS A 203 -24.35 42.15 -6.14
N ASN A 204 -23.75 42.43 -7.30
CA ASN A 204 -24.45 42.56 -8.56
C ASN A 204 -24.46 41.22 -9.29
N PHE A 205 -25.64 40.63 -9.45
CA PHE A 205 -25.88 39.44 -10.26
C PHE A 205 -26.43 39.86 -11.62
N ARG A 206 -25.70 39.58 -12.70
CA ARG A 206 -26.01 40.07 -14.04
C ARG A 206 -26.07 38.93 -15.04
N ALA A 207 -27.05 38.97 -15.92
CA ALA A 207 -27.17 38.14 -17.11
C ALA A 207 -27.16 39.01 -18.36
N SER A 208 -26.50 38.55 -19.41
CA SER A 208 -26.53 39.16 -20.74
C SER A 208 -26.43 38.07 -21.79
N TRP A 209 -27.08 38.27 -22.93
CA TRP A 209 -27.05 37.31 -24.03
C TRP A 209 -26.98 38.03 -25.38
N THR A 210 -26.53 37.29 -26.38
CA THR A 210 -26.55 37.69 -27.77
C THR A 210 -26.93 36.48 -28.61
N TYR A 211 -27.33 36.73 -29.85
CA TYR A 211 -27.75 35.70 -30.80
C TYR A 211 -26.81 35.71 -32.01
N GLN A 212 -26.55 34.54 -32.58
CA GLN A 212 -25.57 34.40 -33.66
C GLN A 212 -26.09 34.87 -35.01
N THR A 213 -27.38 34.71 -35.30
CA THR A 213 -27.95 35.01 -36.63
C THR A 213 -29.06 36.06 -36.60
N THR A 214 -29.82 36.12 -35.52
CA THR A 214 -30.94 37.03 -35.32
C THR A 214 -30.52 38.19 -34.44
N ASN A 215 -30.95 39.40 -34.78
CA ASN A 215 -30.63 40.59 -33.99
C ASN A 215 -31.83 41.54 -33.99
N ASN A 216 -32.29 41.90 -32.80
CA ASN A 216 -33.34 42.87 -32.59
C ASN A 216 -32.83 44.01 -31.69
N PRO A 217 -32.43 45.16 -32.26
CA PRO A 217 -31.90 46.27 -31.48
C PRO A 217 -32.89 46.88 -30.48
N GLN A 218 -34.20 46.62 -30.62
CA GLN A 218 -35.22 47.07 -29.69
C GLN A 218 -35.34 46.16 -28.45
N GLU A 219 -34.69 44.99 -28.47
CA GLU A 219 -34.76 44.01 -27.42
C GLU A 219 -33.63 44.19 -26.40
N THR A 220 -34.01 44.32 -25.14
CA THR A 220 -33.03 44.42 -24.06
C THR A 220 -32.46 43.04 -23.78
N SER A 221 -31.19 42.85 -24.11
CA SER A 221 -30.50 41.55 -24.00
C SER A 221 -29.61 41.44 -22.75
N SER A 222 -29.97 42.14 -21.68
CA SER A 222 -29.30 42.01 -20.39
C SER A 222 -30.17 42.47 -19.23
N LEU A 223 -30.02 41.86 -18.06
CA LEU A 223 -30.61 42.32 -16.81
C LEU A 223 -29.65 42.12 -15.64
N SER A 224 -29.90 42.83 -14.54
CA SER A 224 -29.10 42.73 -13.33
C SER A 224 -29.95 42.88 -12.08
N TYR A 225 -29.54 42.23 -11.00
CA TYR A 225 -30.22 42.28 -9.71
C TYR A 225 -29.19 42.34 -8.59
N HIS A 226 -29.39 43.25 -7.63
CA HIS A 226 -28.50 43.37 -6.48
C HIS A 226 -28.98 42.44 -5.37
N THR A 227 -28.20 41.41 -5.07
CA THR A 227 -28.55 40.42 -4.04
C THR A 227 -27.31 39.90 -3.35
N ASP A 228 -27.38 39.77 -2.02
CA ASP A 228 -26.32 39.18 -1.23
C ASP A 228 -26.50 37.65 -1.16
N LEU A 229 -25.77 36.93 -2.01
CA LEU A 229 -25.89 35.47 -2.12
C LEU A 229 -25.59 34.73 -0.81
N THR A 230 -24.87 35.33 0.14
CA THR A 230 -24.62 34.73 1.47
C THR A 230 -25.89 34.57 2.31
N LYS A 231 -26.94 35.35 2.00
CA LYS A 231 -28.25 35.30 2.66
C LYS A 231 -29.23 34.36 1.99
N VAL A 232 -28.89 33.88 0.79
CA VAL A 232 -29.81 33.12 -0.07
C VAL A 232 -29.35 31.67 -0.20
N LEU A 233 -28.05 31.45 -0.41
CA LEU A 233 -27.47 30.15 -0.75
C LEU A 233 -26.46 29.68 0.33
N PRO A 234 -26.30 28.36 0.50
CA PRO A 234 -25.30 27.80 1.41
C PRO A 234 -23.86 28.03 0.93
N GLU A 235 -22.88 27.74 1.79
CA GLU A 235 -21.44 27.91 1.48
C GLU A 235 -20.97 27.09 0.27
N TRP A 236 -21.62 25.94 0.05
CA TRP A 236 -21.35 25.05 -1.07
C TRP A 236 -22.61 24.87 -1.89
N VAL A 237 -22.51 25.09 -3.19
CA VAL A 237 -23.63 24.98 -4.12
C VAL A 237 -23.32 23.99 -5.23
N MET A 238 -24.37 23.39 -5.78
CA MET A 238 -24.31 22.82 -7.11
C MET A 238 -24.69 23.89 -8.13
N VAL A 239 -24.11 23.79 -9.32
CA VAL A 239 -24.42 24.66 -10.46
C VAL A 239 -24.82 23.79 -11.64
N GLY A 240 -25.78 24.26 -12.43
CA GLY A 240 -26.24 23.50 -13.58
C GLY A 240 -27.36 24.19 -14.34
N PHE A 241 -27.98 23.39 -15.19
CA PHE A 241 -29.08 23.80 -16.04
C PHE A 241 -30.27 22.89 -15.87
N SER A 242 -31.45 23.45 -16.06
CA SER A 242 -32.70 22.72 -16.14
C SER A 242 -33.43 23.07 -17.44
N GLY A 243 -33.96 22.05 -18.11
CA GLY A 243 -34.88 22.19 -19.22
C GLY A 243 -36.17 21.44 -18.91
N SER A 244 -37.31 22.07 -19.20
CA SER A 244 -38.62 21.53 -18.81
C SER A 244 -39.67 21.78 -19.88
N ILE A 245 -40.40 20.71 -20.24
CA ILE A 245 -41.50 20.77 -21.21
C ILE A 245 -42.81 20.36 -20.56
N GLY A 246 -43.92 20.82 -21.14
CA GLY A 246 -45.28 20.59 -20.65
C GLY A 246 -46.16 19.97 -21.72
N LEU A 247 -47.31 20.59 -21.97
CA LEU A 247 -48.18 20.22 -23.09
C LEU A 247 -47.60 20.66 -24.44
N ALA A 248 -47.10 21.89 -24.47
CA ALA A 248 -46.30 22.41 -25.57
C ALA A 248 -44.92 21.76 -25.52
N LYS A 249 -44.42 21.35 -26.69
CA LYS A 249 -43.15 20.65 -26.84
C LYS A 249 -42.15 21.58 -27.52
N GLU A 250 -41.00 21.74 -26.88
CA GLU A 250 -39.85 22.45 -27.43
C GLU A 250 -38.57 21.74 -26.97
N GLN A 251 -37.55 21.73 -27.81
CA GLN A 251 -36.27 21.11 -27.50
C GLN A 251 -35.35 22.15 -26.90
N HIS A 252 -34.72 21.82 -25.76
CA HIS A 252 -33.64 22.63 -25.17
C HIS A 252 -32.32 21.92 -25.38
N ILE A 253 -31.37 22.61 -26.01
CA ILE A 253 -30.06 22.08 -26.36
C ILE A 253 -28.98 23.00 -25.78
N LEU A 254 -28.09 22.46 -24.94
CA LEU A 254 -26.87 23.16 -24.50
C LEU A 254 -25.69 22.69 -25.34
N GLN A 255 -24.98 23.63 -25.95
CA GLN A 255 -23.90 23.37 -26.90
C GLN A 255 -22.51 23.56 -26.27
N SER A 256 -22.36 24.51 -25.34
CA SER A 256 -21.12 24.73 -24.62
C SER A 256 -21.38 25.26 -23.22
N TRP A 257 -20.44 25.03 -22.31
CA TRP A 257 -20.49 25.54 -20.95
C TRP A 257 -19.10 25.80 -20.37
N GLU A 258 -18.89 27.04 -19.95
CA GLU A 258 -17.74 27.49 -19.19
C GLU A 258 -18.20 28.05 -17.84
N PHE A 259 -17.47 27.71 -16.79
CA PHE A 259 -17.71 28.24 -15.46
C PHE A 259 -16.37 28.58 -14.80
N ASN A 260 -16.35 29.71 -14.09
CA ASN A 260 -15.20 30.19 -13.33
C ASN A 260 -15.67 30.78 -12.00
N SER A 261 -14.98 30.46 -10.92
CA SER A 261 -15.20 31.02 -9.57
C SER A 261 -13.87 31.34 -8.90
N THR A 262 -13.81 32.44 -8.15
CA THR A 262 -12.56 32.93 -7.55
C THR A 262 -12.26 32.35 -6.18
N LEU A 263 -13.28 31.89 -5.43
CA LEU A 263 -13.08 31.45 -4.05
C LEU A 263 -12.32 30.13 -3.98
N VAL A 264 -11.12 30.20 -3.39
CA VAL A 264 -10.26 29.04 -3.15
C VAL A 264 -10.47 28.55 -1.73
N ARG A 265 -11.17 27.41 -1.56
CA ARG A 265 -11.34 26.81 -0.23
C ARG A 265 -10.44 25.60 -0.05
N ARG A 266 -9.57 25.65 0.95
CA ARG A 266 -8.86 24.46 1.44
C ARG A 266 -9.86 23.57 2.16
N GLU A 267 -10.12 22.38 1.62
CA GLU A 267 -10.77 21.34 2.40
C GLU A 267 -9.85 20.97 3.57
N THR A 268 -10.10 21.56 4.73
CA THR A 268 -9.54 21.02 5.97
C THR A 268 -10.27 19.71 6.22
N LYS A 269 -9.70 18.58 5.77
CA LYS A 269 -10.10 17.26 6.27
C LYS A 269 -10.29 17.40 7.78
N GLY A 270 -11.51 17.13 8.27
CA GLY A 270 -11.95 17.53 9.60
C GLY A 270 -10.91 17.25 10.69
N SER A 271 -10.85 18.09 11.71
CA SER A 271 -9.88 18.01 12.83
C SER A 271 -9.69 16.57 13.34
N THR A 272 -10.76 15.77 13.36
CA THR A 272 -10.75 14.34 13.72
C THR A 272 -10.01 13.47 12.71
N ALA A 273 -10.28 13.61 11.41
CA ALA A 273 -9.60 12.88 10.34
C ALA A 273 -8.12 13.28 10.21
N ARG A 274 -7.79 14.56 10.43
CA ARG A 274 -6.40 15.04 10.46
C ARG A 274 -5.65 14.50 11.67
N LYS A 275 -6.28 14.44 12.85
CA LYS A 275 -5.70 13.82 14.06
C LYS A 275 -5.49 12.32 13.87
N THR A 276 -6.45 11.57 13.34
CA THR A 276 -6.28 10.13 13.09
C THR A 276 -5.24 9.84 12.02
N THR A 277 -5.20 10.63 10.94
CA THR A 277 -4.19 10.48 9.88
C THR A 277 -2.78 10.76 10.42
N ILE A 278 -2.59 11.82 11.22
CA ILE A 278 -1.29 12.13 11.85
C ILE A 278 -0.89 11.04 12.86
N VAL A 279 -1.83 10.55 13.68
CA VAL A 279 -1.55 9.47 14.64
C VAL A 279 -1.13 8.20 13.90
N ILE A 280 -1.82 7.82 12.83
CA ILE A 280 -1.45 6.63 12.05
C ILE A 280 -0.11 6.83 11.33
N SER A 281 0.11 7.99 10.70
CA SER A 281 1.31 8.26 9.90
C SER A 281 2.57 8.43 10.75
N VAL A 282 2.45 8.81 12.02
CA VAL A 282 3.61 9.02 12.92
C VAL A 282 3.78 7.87 13.90
N VAL A 283 2.70 7.40 14.54
CA VAL A 283 2.80 6.39 15.62
C VAL A 283 3.09 5.00 15.05
N VAL A 284 2.49 4.61 13.93
CA VAL A 284 2.70 3.26 13.36
C VAL A 284 4.15 3.05 12.91
N PRO A 285 4.81 3.98 12.18
CA PRO A 285 6.22 3.82 11.82
C PRO A 285 7.15 3.84 13.04
N VAL A 286 6.87 4.67 14.04
CA VAL A 286 7.70 4.77 15.26
C VAL A 286 7.62 3.49 16.08
N VAL A 287 6.42 2.93 16.27
CA VAL A 287 6.24 1.63 16.95
C VAL A 287 6.89 0.51 16.14
N GLY A 288 6.73 0.50 14.81
CA GLY A 288 7.40 -0.46 13.94
C GLY A 288 8.93 -0.40 14.07
N PHE A 289 9.51 0.79 14.10
CA PHE A 289 10.94 0.99 14.28
C PHE A 289 11.43 0.53 15.66
N MET A 290 10.67 0.80 16.73
CA MET A 290 10.97 0.32 18.08
C MET A 290 10.95 -1.21 18.17
N VAL A 291 10.02 -1.88 17.49
CA VAL A 291 9.97 -3.34 17.45
C VAL A 291 11.19 -3.92 16.71
N VAL A 292 11.57 -3.33 15.57
CA VAL A 292 12.73 -3.79 14.79
C VAL A 292 14.04 -3.61 15.57
N THR A 293 14.21 -2.48 16.29
CA THR A 293 15.39 -2.25 17.12
C THR A 293 15.47 -3.23 18.30
N VAL A 294 14.34 -3.55 18.94
CA VAL A 294 14.29 -4.57 20.01
C VAL A 294 14.62 -5.97 19.47
N ILE A 295 14.06 -6.37 18.33
CA ILE A 295 14.32 -7.69 17.72
C ILE A 295 15.80 -7.82 17.35
N THR A 296 16.38 -6.81 16.70
CA THR A 296 17.80 -6.80 16.33
C THR A 296 18.70 -6.85 17.57
N PHE A 297 18.35 -6.13 18.64
CA PHE A 297 19.06 -6.20 19.93
C PHE A 297 19.01 -7.59 20.59
N ILE A 298 17.84 -8.24 20.57
CA ILE A 298 17.67 -9.62 21.09
C ILE A 298 18.51 -10.60 20.27
N MET A 299 18.51 -10.49 18.94
CA MET A 299 19.33 -11.33 18.06
C MET A 299 20.82 -11.12 18.32
N PHE A 300 21.25 -9.88 18.54
CA PHE A 300 22.64 -9.56 18.89
C PHE A 300 23.05 -10.18 20.23
N ARG A 301 22.22 -10.08 21.27
CA ARG A 301 22.48 -10.72 22.58
C ARG A 301 22.54 -12.24 22.48
N LYS A 302 21.65 -12.88 21.71
CA LYS A 302 21.67 -14.34 21.50
C LYS A 302 22.92 -14.80 20.77
N ARG A 303 23.41 -14.01 19.80
CA ARG A 303 24.63 -14.33 19.05
C ARG A 303 25.88 -14.17 19.91
N LYS A 304 25.95 -13.14 20.76
CA LYS A 304 27.06 -12.92 21.70
C LYS A 304 27.17 -14.07 22.72
N ARG A 305 26.02 -14.54 23.26
CA ARG A 305 25.98 -15.64 24.24
C ARG A 305 26.48 -16.99 23.67
N LYS A 306 26.26 -17.23 22.38
CA LYS A 306 26.69 -18.47 21.69
C LYS A 306 28.19 -18.48 21.36
N THR A 307 28.77 -17.30 21.10
CA THR A 307 30.22 -17.15 20.91
C THR A 307 30.97 -17.31 22.23
N GLU A 308 30.47 -16.71 23.32
CA GLU A 308 31.05 -16.82 24.67
C GLU A 308 31.03 -18.27 25.22
N GLU A 309 29.96 -19.03 25.00
CA GLU A 309 29.92 -20.47 25.39
C GLU A 309 30.96 -21.33 24.64
N THR A 310 31.28 -20.98 23.40
CA THR A 310 32.21 -21.77 22.57
C THR A 310 33.67 -21.48 22.92
N THR A 311 34.00 -20.22 23.21
CA THR A 311 35.35 -19.81 23.66
C THR A 311 35.67 -20.31 25.06
N ASN A 312 34.71 -20.30 25.98
CA ASN A 312 34.96 -20.74 27.36
C ASN A 312 35.23 -22.25 27.46
N LEU A 313 34.59 -23.06 26.61
CA LEU A 313 34.83 -24.51 26.52
C LEU A 313 36.25 -24.83 26.01
N THR A 314 36.73 -24.13 24.98
CA THR A 314 38.10 -24.32 24.45
C THR A 314 39.17 -23.87 25.44
N THR A 315 38.96 -22.74 26.12
CA THR A 315 39.93 -22.23 27.11
C THR A 315 40.01 -23.13 28.35
N SER A 316 38.88 -23.68 28.83
CA SER A 316 38.87 -24.61 29.97
C SER A 316 39.55 -25.96 29.70
N MET A 317 39.66 -26.38 28.43
CA MET A 317 40.30 -27.65 28.05
C MET A 317 41.81 -27.50 27.85
N ASP A 318 42.28 -26.32 27.40
CA ASP A 318 43.71 -26.03 27.25
C ASP A 318 44.40 -25.78 28.62
N GLU A 319 43.69 -25.21 29.61
CA GLU A 319 44.26 -24.96 30.95
C GLU A 319 44.45 -26.25 31.80
N ASP A 320 43.55 -27.24 31.68
CA ASP A 320 43.61 -28.49 32.46
C ASP A 320 44.64 -29.51 31.93
N LEU A 321 45.05 -29.42 30.66
CA LEU A 321 45.98 -30.36 30.00
C LEU A 321 47.41 -29.82 29.84
N GLY A 322 47.65 -28.54 30.19
CA GLY A 322 48.93 -27.84 29.99
C GLY A 322 50.05 -28.18 30.98
N ARG A 323 49.86 -29.10 31.93
CA ARG A 323 50.86 -29.47 32.95
C ARG A 323 51.28 -30.94 32.84
N GLY A 324 52.05 -31.26 31.79
CA GLY A 324 52.88 -32.47 31.70
C GLY A 324 52.32 -33.63 30.85
N ALA A 325 53.12 -34.10 29.88
CA ALA A 325 53.03 -35.35 29.10
C ALA A 325 51.62 -35.89 28.72
N GLY A 326 50.64 -35.01 28.49
CA GLY A 326 49.28 -35.35 28.06
C GLY A 326 49.10 -35.31 26.53
N PRO A 327 47.91 -35.70 26.03
CA PRO A 327 47.61 -35.69 24.59
C PRO A 327 47.72 -34.29 23.97
N ARG A 328 48.41 -34.18 22.83
CA ARG A 328 48.66 -32.90 22.13
C ARG A 328 47.44 -32.46 21.31
N ARG A 329 47.19 -31.15 21.21
CA ARG A 329 46.23 -30.59 20.27
C ARG A 329 46.83 -30.53 18.86
N PHE A 330 46.14 -31.09 17.89
CA PHE A 330 46.49 -31.08 16.46
C PHE A 330 45.56 -30.15 15.68
N SER A 331 46.07 -29.53 14.61
CA SER A 331 45.22 -28.73 13.71
C SER A 331 44.49 -29.63 12.71
N TYR A 332 43.32 -29.20 12.21
CA TYR A 332 42.59 -29.99 11.20
C TYR A 332 43.42 -30.23 9.92
N LEU A 333 44.18 -29.23 9.48
CA LEU A 333 45.01 -29.33 8.27
C LEU A 333 46.13 -30.37 8.42
N GLU A 334 46.74 -30.47 9.61
CA GLU A 334 47.77 -31.45 9.91
C GLU A 334 47.22 -32.89 9.81
N LEU A 335 45.99 -33.12 10.29
CA LEU A 335 45.33 -34.42 10.20
C LEU A 335 44.84 -34.75 8.78
N VAL A 336 44.42 -33.75 8.01
CA VAL A 336 44.14 -33.91 6.58
C VAL A 336 45.40 -34.39 5.85
N TYR A 337 46.55 -33.78 6.12
CA TYR A 337 47.81 -34.22 5.52
C TYR A 337 48.20 -35.64 5.97
N ALA A 338 48.14 -35.90 7.29
CA ALA A 338 48.49 -37.19 7.87
C ALA A 338 47.65 -38.35 7.32
N THR A 339 46.39 -38.12 7.00
CA THR A 339 45.43 -39.13 6.52
C THR A 339 45.25 -39.14 4.99
N ASN A 340 46.04 -38.35 4.25
CA ASN A 340 45.86 -38.15 2.81
C ASN A 340 44.41 -37.74 2.45
N ASN A 341 43.95 -36.67 3.09
CA ASN A 341 42.60 -36.12 2.98
C ASN A 341 41.49 -37.13 3.34
N PHE A 342 41.69 -37.91 4.41
CA PHE A 342 40.76 -38.96 4.85
C PHE A 342 40.39 -39.92 3.71
N SER A 343 41.39 -40.33 2.93
CA SER A 343 41.23 -41.20 1.77
C SER A 343 40.70 -42.59 2.17
N GLU A 344 39.77 -43.14 1.38
CA GLU A 344 39.18 -44.47 1.65
C GLU A 344 40.24 -45.59 1.66
N GLN A 345 41.34 -45.43 0.92
CA GLN A 345 42.48 -46.36 0.93
C GLN A 345 43.18 -46.44 2.30
N ARG A 346 43.02 -45.42 3.14
CA ARG A 346 43.54 -45.38 4.50
C ARG A 346 42.47 -45.68 5.56
N LYS A 347 41.24 -45.99 5.17
CA LYS A 347 40.18 -46.31 6.12
C LYS A 347 40.47 -47.64 6.82
N LEU A 348 40.41 -47.61 8.15
CA LEU A 348 40.61 -48.78 9.01
C LEU A 348 39.29 -49.41 9.46
N GLY A 349 38.24 -48.59 9.60
CA GLY A 349 36.90 -49.04 9.99
C GLY A 349 35.90 -47.88 10.10
N GLU A 350 34.61 -48.20 10.12
CA GLU A 350 33.50 -47.24 10.29
C GLU A 350 32.39 -47.87 11.14
N GLY A 351 31.79 -47.08 12.03
CA GLY A 351 30.69 -47.50 12.89
C GLY A 351 29.88 -46.32 13.44
N GLY A 352 29.00 -46.56 14.42
CA GLY A 352 28.10 -45.54 14.97
C GLY A 352 28.81 -44.33 15.59
N PHE A 353 30.05 -44.52 16.05
CA PHE A 353 30.90 -43.49 16.66
C PHE A 353 31.78 -42.74 15.66
N GLY A 354 31.66 -43.03 14.36
CA GLY A 354 32.40 -42.37 13.28
C GLY A 354 33.36 -43.28 12.52
N THR A 355 34.28 -42.66 11.79
CA THR A 355 35.18 -43.34 10.84
C THR A 355 36.63 -43.21 11.28
N VAL A 356 37.38 -44.31 11.23
CA VAL A 356 38.78 -44.38 11.65
C VAL A 356 39.68 -44.50 10.43
N TYR A 357 40.68 -43.63 10.33
CA TYR A 357 41.64 -43.59 9.23
C TYR A 357 43.07 -43.81 9.73
N ARG A 358 43.90 -44.50 8.95
CA ARG A 358 45.33 -44.62 9.15
C ARG A 358 46.00 -43.29 8.81
N GLY A 359 46.77 -42.77 9.75
CA GLY A 359 47.55 -41.56 9.58
C GLY A 359 49.04 -41.81 9.80
N TYR A 360 49.86 -40.91 9.27
CA TYR A 360 51.28 -40.81 9.61
C TYR A 360 51.56 -39.35 9.97
N LEU A 361 52.08 -39.11 11.18
CA LEU A 361 52.47 -37.80 11.68
C LEU A 361 53.97 -37.61 11.45
N PRO A 362 54.40 -36.80 10.45
CA PRO A 362 55.82 -36.65 10.11
C PRO A 362 56.64 -36.06 11.26
N ASP A 363 56.06 -35.10 11.99
CA ASP A 363 56.72 -34.39 13.10
C ASP A 363 57.09 -35.30 14.27
N LEU A 364 56.40 -36.44 14.41
CA LEU A 364 56.61 -37.41 15.49
C LEU A 364 57.16 -38.75 14.99
N ASP A 365 57.36 -38.89 13.66
CA ASP A 365 57.68 -40.16 12.99
C ASP A 365 56.78 -41.32 13.47
N LEU A 366 55.48 -41.04 13.57
CA LEU A 366 54.53 -41.94 14.24
C LEU A 366 53.36 -42.31 13.35
N LEU A 367 53.10 -43.62 13.24
CA LEU A 367 51.85 -44.13 12.69
C LEU A 367 50.72 -43.99 13.72
N VAL A 368 49.62 -43.41 13.29
CA VAL A 368 48.45 -43.13 14.14
C VAL A 368 47.16 -43.64 13.51
N ALA A 369 46.11 -43.72 14.31
CA ALA A 369 44.76 -43.73 13.78
C ALA A 369 43.97 -42.50 14.21
N VAL A 370 43.31 -41.92 13.21
CA VAL A 370 42.53 -40.71 13.34
C VAL A 370 41.06 -41.08 13.26
N LYS A 371 40.37 -41.03 14.40
CA LYS A 371 38.93 -41.27 14.52
C LYS A 371 38.20 -39.94 14.31
N ARG A 372 37.42 -39.86 13.24
CA ARG A 372 36.55 -38.72 12.89
C ARG A 372 35.13 -39.01 13.36
N ILE A 373 34.64 -38.22 14.33
CA ILE A 373 33.32 -38.41 14.92
C ILE A 373 32.23 -37.94 13.93
N SER A 374 31.11 -38.68 13.84
CA SER A 374 30.03 -38.39 12.91
C SER A 374 29.29 -37.07 13.23
N LYS A 375 28.90 -36.32 12.19
CA LYS A 375 28.33 -34.95 12.32
C LYS A 375 26.86 -34.87 12.74
N GLY A 376 26.27 -35.96 13.25
CA GLY A 376 24.80 -36.12 13.29
C GLY A 376 24.08 -35.86 14.61
N SER A 377 24.74 -35.82 15.78
CA SER A 377 24.03 -35.83 17.06
C SER A 377 24.69 -35.02 18.17
N LYS A 378 23.88 -34.53 19.13
CA LYS A 378 24.38 -33.97 20.41
C LYS A 378 25.20 -35.00 21.21
N GLN A 379 25.03 -36.29 20.90
CA GLN A 379 25.69 -37.40 21.54
C GLN A 379 27.16 -37.54 21.11
N GLY A 380 27.49 -37.37 19.82
CA GLY A 380 28.90 -37.41 19.37
C GLY A 380 29.80 -36.34 20.00
N LYS A 381 29.27 -35.13 20.25
CA LYS A 381 30.00 -34.09 21.00
C LYS A 381 30.24 -34.49 22.45
N LYS A 382 29.27 -35.14 23.10
CA LYS A 382 29.38 -35.60 24.49
C LYS A 382 30.42 -36.73 24.62
N GLU A 383 30.43 -37.66 23.67
CA GLU A 383 31.40 -38.76 23.59
C GLU A 383 32.82 -38.21 23.40
N TYR A 384 33.02 -37.29 22.45
CA TYR A 384 34.30 -36.61 22.25
C TYR A 384 34.82 -35.94 23.53
N VAL A 385 33.99 -35.14 24.21
CA VAL A 385 34.40 -34.46 25.45
C VAL A 385 34.73 -35.47 26.56
N THR A 386 33.98 -36.56 26.64
CA THR A 386 34.22 -37.62 27.63
C THR A 386 35.54 -38.36 27.34
N GLU A 387 35.79 -38.75 26.10
CA GLU A 387 37.04 -39.43 25.71
C GLU A 387 38.25 -38.53 25.93
N VAL A 388 38.20 -37.24 25.54
CA VAL A 388 39.30 -36.30 25.79
C VAL A 388 39.54 -36.09 27.29
N LYS A 389 38.51 -35.93 28.12
CA LYS A 389 38.70 -35.68 29.56
C LYS A 389 39.11 -36.92 30.34
N THR A 390 38.53 -38.08 30.04
CA THR A 390 38.75 -39.31 30.81
C THR A 390 39.98 -40.07 30.33
N ILE A 391 40.20 -40.21 29.02
CA ILE A 391 41.31 -41.01 28.48
C ILE A 391 42.63 -40.25 28.53
N SER A 392 42.61 -38.90 28.42
CA SER A 392 43.83 -38.10 28.58
C SER A 392 44.52 -38.30 29.94
N GLN A 393 43.76 -38.66 30.97
CA GLN A 393 44.24 -38.89 32.33
C GLN A 393 44.65 -40.35 32.60
N LEU A 394 44.42 -41.27 31.65
CA LEU A 394 44.66 -42.71 31.81
C LEU A 394 45.88 -43.14 30.98
N ARG A 395 47.00 -43.45 31.65
CA ARG A 395 48.19 -44.05 31.03
C ARG A 395 48.44 -45.42 31.63
N HIS A 396 48.20 -46.48 30.85
CA HIS A 396 48.41 -47.85 31.31
C HIS A 396 48.92 -48.72 30.16
N ARG A 397 49.87 -49.62 30.45
CA ARG A 397 50.54 -50.51 29.48
C ARG A 397 49.62 -51.45 28.65
N ASN A 398 48.32 -51.45 28.98
CA ASN A 398 47.29 -52.28 28.37
C ASN A 398 46.15 -51.46 27.74
N LEU A 399 46.25 -50.13 27.67
CA LEU A 399 45.27 -49.25 27.02
C LEU A 399 45.92 -48.58 25.82
N VAL A 400 45.17 -48.44 24.72
CA VAL A 400 45.66 -47.76 23.52
C VAL A 400 45.85 -46.27 23.84
N GLN A 401 47.06 -45.76 23.62
CA GLN A 401 47.37 -44.40 24.00
C GLN A 401 46.67 -43.37 23.09
N LEU A 402 45.96 -42.43 23.71
CA LEU A 402 45.49 -41.20 23.05
C LEU A 402 46.69 -40.26 22.87
N ILE A 403 47.11 -40.07 21.63
CA ILE A 403 48.24 -39.21 21.24
C ILE A 403 47.79 -37.75 21.20
N GLY A 404 46.55 -37.50 20.78
CA GLY A 404 46.04 -36.14 20.68
C GLY A 404 44.59 -36.02 20.26
N TRP A 405 44.17 -34.77 20.10
CA TRP A 405 42.82 -34.40 19.71
C TRP A 405 42.81 -33.18 18.78
N CYS A 406 41.75 -33.02 18.00
CA CYS A 406 41.50 -31.83 17.19
C CYS A 406 40.04 -31.41 17.29
N HIS A 407 39.83 -30.09 17.47
CA HIS A 407 38.53 -29.43 17.46
C HIS A 407 38.60 -28.12 16.67
N ASP A 408 38.63 -28.22 15.36
CA ASP A 408 38.64 -27.08 14.45
C ASP A 408 37.52 -27.22 13.42
N GLN A 409 37.05 -26.11 12.85
CA GLN A 409 36.10 -26.07 11.72
C GLN A 409 34.81 -26.92 11.89
N ARG A 410 34.35 -27.15 13.14
CA ARG A 410 33.22 -28.02 13.50
C ARG A 410 33.46 -29.52 13.27
N GLU A 411 34.72 -29.95 13.21
CA GLU A 411 35.13 -31.34 13.22
C GLU A 411 35.59 -31.75 14.62
N PHE A 412 35.35 -33.01 14.98
CA PHE A 412 35.82 -33.61 16.22
C PHE A 412 36.64 -34.85 15.86
N LEU A 413 37.95 -34.80 16.16
CA LEU A 413 38.91 -35.82 15.77
C LEU A 413 39.75 -36.26 16.97
N LEU A 414 39.99 -37.56 17.08
CA LEU A 414 40.83 -38.17 18.11
C LEU A 414 41.96 -38.96 17.44
N ILE A 415 43.16 -38.85 18.00
CA ILE A 415 44.37 -39.44 17.44
C ILE A 415 44.91 -40.46 18.43
N TYR A 416 44.92 -41.73 18.03
CA TYR A 416 45.43 -42.85 18.80
C TYR A 416 46.69 -43.42 18.17
N GLU A 417 47.51 -44.13 18.95
CA GLU A 417 48.62 -44.92 18.42
C GLU A 417 48.10 -46.01 17.46
N PHE A 418 48.77 -46.20 16.32
CA PHE A 418 48.37 -47.21 15.34
C PHE A 418 48.69 -48.63 15.82
N MET A 419 47.71 -49.52 15.77
CA MET A 419 47.90 -50.95 16.08
C MET A 419 48.15 -51.78 14.81
N PRO A 420 49.39 -52.21 14.53
CA PRO A 420 49.73 -52.91 13.29
C PRO A 420 49.06 -54.28 13.16
N ASN A 421 48.81 -54.94 14.29
CA ASN A 421 48.16 -56.24 14.30
C ASN A 421 46.65 -56.15 14.11
N GLY A 422 46.01 -54.98 14.22
CA GLY A 422 44.55 -54.83 14.07
C GLY A 422 43.76 -55.31 15.30
N SER A 423 42.44 -55.43 15.17
CA SER A 423 41.54 -55.73 16.30
C SER A 423 41.55 -57.22 16.67
N LEU A 424 41.23 -57.51 17.93
CA LEU A 424 41.01 -58.90 18.39
C LEU A 424 39.89 -59.59 17.62
N ASP A 425 38.82 -58.85 17.31
CA ASP A 425 37.69 -59.35 16.53
C ASP A 425 38.17 -59.95 15.19
N SER A 426 39.14 -59.29 14.54
CA SER A 426 39.76 -59.80 13.32
C SER A 426 40.62 -61.05 13.50
N HIS A 427 41.07 -61.36 14.73
CA HIS A 427 41.85 -62.58 15.04
C HIS A 427 40.95 -63.73 15.52
N LEU A 428 39.83 -63.41 16.17
CA LEU A 428 38.88 -64.39 16.66
C LEU A 428 37.88 -64.82 15.58
N PHE A 429 37.47 -63.91 14.70
CA PHE A 429 36.39 -64.11 13.72
C PHE A 429 36.81 -63.82 12.27
N GLY A 430 38.07 -63.40 12.04
CA GLY A 430 38.60 -63.07 10.71
C GLY A 430 39.47 -64.17 10.08
N LYS A 431 39.90 -63.96 8.83
CA LYS A 431 40.71 -64.91 8.03
C LYS A 431 42.23 -64.84 8.30
N ARG A 432 42.68 -64.26 9.42
CA ARG A 432 44.11 -64.14 9.75
C ARG A 432 44.60 -65.35 10.55
N ALA A 433 45.84 -65.78 10.33
CA ALA A 433 46.44 -66.91 11.03
C ALA A 433 46.51 -66.65 12.56
N PRO A 434 46.27 -67.68 13.39
CA PRO A 434 46.29 -67.53 14.85
C PRO A 434 47.69 -67.17 15.36
N LEU A 435 47.77 -66.24 16.32
CA LEU A 435 48.98 -65.92 17.06
C LEU A 435 49.53 -67.21 17.71
N PHE A 436 50.78 -67.55 17.41
CA PHE A 436 51.50 -68.70 17.98
C PHE A 436 51.66 -68.50 19.50
N MET A 437 50.79 -69.15 20.27
CA MET A 437 50.79 -69.16 21.73
C MET A 437 51.73 -70.26 22.23
N GLU A 438 53.01 -69.94 22.41
CA GLU A 438 53.93 -70.80 23.15
C GLU A 438 54.31 -70.13 24.48
N ILE A 439 54.25 -70.94 25.54
CA ILE A 439 54.46 -70.61 26.97
C ILE A 439 53.22 -70.02 27.68
N LEU A 440 52.33 -70.90 28.15
CA LEU A 440 52.09 -71.09 29.59
C LEU A 440 51.23 -72.34 29.83
N ASN A 441 51.74 -73.18 30.73
CA ASN A 441 51.24 -74.51 31.07
C ASN A 441 49.84 -74.54 31.71
N LYS A 442 49.23 -75.71 31.61
CA LYS A 442 47.79 -76.05 31.64
C LYS A 442 46.95 -75.73 32.90
N ASN A 443 47.44 -75.03 33.93
CA ASN A 443 46.73 -74.85 35.21
C ASN A 443 46.52 -73.39 35.69
N SER A 444 46.59 -72.38 34.81
CA SER A 444 46.32 -70.97 35.19
C SER A 444 45.28 -70.28 34.30
N LYS A 445 44.21 -70.99 33.95
CA LYS A 445 43.18 -70.50 33.02
C LYS A 445 42.33 -69.33 33.52
N GLU A 446 42.31 -69.03 34.83
CA GLU A 446 41.44 -67.96 35.34
C GLU A 446 42.14 -66.60 35.49
N ASN A 447 43.44 -66.57 35.82
CA ASN A 447 44.14 -65.29 36.03
C ASN A 447 44.75 -64.69 34.75
N ALA A 448 45.10 -65.52 33.75
CA ALA A 448 45.53 -65.02 32.45
C ALA A 448 44.36 -64.45 31.62
N PHE A 449 43.14 -64.94 31.84
CA PHE A 449 41.93 -64.43 31.19
C PHE A 449 41.62 -63.00 31.61
N GLY A 450 41.76 -62.65 32.90
CA GLY A 450 41.46 -61.31 33.40
C GLY A 450 42.38 -60.21 32.84
N LEU A 451 43.69 -60.49 32.73
CA LEU A 451 44.68 -59.53 32.24
C LEU A 451 44.67 -59.39 30.70
N LEU A 452 44.36 -60.48 29.99
CA LEU A 452 44.14 -60.46 28.55
C LEU A 452 42.82 -59.72 28.25
N VAL A 453 41.72 -60.01 28.97
CA VAL A 453 40.41 -59.34 28.79
C VAL A 453 40.46 -57.84 29.06
N THR A 454 41.28 -57.35 30.01
CA THR A 454 41.47 -55.90 30.22
C THR A 454 42.31 -55.26 29.13
N ARG A 455 43.33 -55.94 28.61
CA ARG A 455 44.10 -55.48 27.43
C ARG A 455 43.26 -55.52 26.15
N LEU A 456 42.26 -56.42 26.09
CA LEU A 456 41.42 -56.68 24.92
C LEU A 456 40.13 -55.84 24.85
N LYS A 457 39.52 -55.44 25.98
CA LYS A 457 38.36 -54.53 25.96
C LYS A 457 38.71 -53.12 25.46
N CYS A 458 39.92 -52.65 25.74
CA CYS A 458 40.33 -51.29 25.35
C CYS A 458 40.69 -51.19 23.85
N VAL A 459 41.23 -52.27 23.28
CA VAL A 459 41.46 -52.40 21.82
C VAL A 459 40.15 -52.42 21.05
N HIS A 460 39.12 -53.09 21.59
CA HIS A 460 37.81 -53.24 20.96
C HIS A 460 37.14 -51.88 20.70
N GLN A 461 37.11 -51.00 21.71
CA GLN A 461 36.45 -49.69 21.61
C GLN A 461 37.21 -48.66 20.73
N THR A 462 38.47 -48.95 20.38
CA THR A 462 39.34 -48.02 19.64
C THR A 462 39.33 -48.26 18.13
N TYR A 463 39.09 -49.50 17.66
CA TYR A 463 39.23 -49.85 16.23
C TYR A 463 38.09 -50.61 15.56
N LEU A 464 37.06 -51.12 16.26
CA LEU A 464 35.80 -51.51 15.63
C LEU A 464 34.71 -51.85 16.66
N ILE A 465 33.52 -51.25 16.39
CA ILE A 465 32.17 -51.41 16.95
C ILE A 465 31.88 -50.61 18.23
#